data_AF-A0A2M7M0W5-F1
#
_entry.id   AF-A0A2M7M0W5-F1
#
_cell.length_a   1.000
_cell.length_b   1.000
_cell.length_c   1.000
_cell.angle_alpha   90.00
_cell.angle_beta   90.00
_cell.angle_gamma   90.00
#
_symmetry.space_group_name_H-M   'P 1'
#
loop_
_entity.id
_entity.type
_entity.pdbx_description
1 polymer ?
#
loop_
_entity_poly.entity_id
_entity_poly.type
_entity_poly.pdbx_seq_one_letter_code
_entity_poly.pdbx_strand_id
1 'polypeptide(L)'
;MKRRLLLFIIFLPILFVTVFLGYQFYSRATSIKANIIIDTTQIAGPIPDRWKALAQGGEEMGVRMLENVVPQVAELYPRYIRLDHIYDFYDVVSRDANGQLSFNWAKLDETVCDIYHTGAKPFFSLGYMPLTMSENGSLIDKPKNWNEWSLLVQKTIEHYSGINTRLCGQIYGRWLTDIYYEVWNEPDLESFGKWSIYGGSKDYKTFYKISVNGANQAKDVYHFLIGGPVTTALYKNWFQRFLDFTTENNLRVDFLSWHHYSKNANDFVDDMHKL
;
A
#
# COMPACT_ATOMS: atom_id res chain seq x y z
N MET A 1 -56.51 -48.61 10.24
CA MET A 1 -55.10 -49.06 10.38
C MET A 1 -54.18 -48.54 9.27
N LYS A 2 -54.50 -48.73 7.97
CA LYS A 2 -53.64 -48.36 6.83
C LYS A 2 -53.21 -46.88 6.74
N ARG A 3 -54.11 -45.93 7.01
CA ARG A 3 -53.80 -44.48 6.97
C ARG A 3 -52.85 -44.04 8.09
N ARG A 4 -52.92 -44.65 9.28
CA ARG A 4 -52.00 -44.38 10.39
C ARG A 4 -50.61 -44.94 10.11
N LEU A 5 -50.53 -46.13 9.50
CA LEU A 5 -49.26 -46.74 9.09
C LEU A 5 -48.56 -45.93 8.00
N LEU A 6 -49.32 -45.42 7.01
CA LEU A 6 -48.78 -44.57 5.94
C LEU A 6 -48.22 -43.25 6.48
N LEU A 7 -48.94 -42.60 7.41
CA LEU A 7 -48.45 -41.40 8.10
C LEU A 7 -47.16 -41.73 8.88
N PHE A 8 -47.11 -42.86 9.58
CA PHE A 8 -45.92 -43.26 10.32
C PHE A 8 -44.71 -43.46 9.41
N ILE A 9 -44.88 -44.10 8.26
CA ILE A 9 -43.81 -44.31 7.26
C ILE A 9 -43.32 -42.99 6.65
N ILE A 10 -44.19 -42.00 6.50
CA ILE A 10 -43.81 -40.68 5.93
C ILE A 10 -43.16 -39.79 7.00
N PHE A 11 -43.68 -39.77 8.22
CA PHE A 11 -43.21 -38.86 9.27
C PHE A 11 -41.98 -39.38 10.00
N LEU A 12 -41.76 -40.70 10.10
CA LEU A 12 -40.61 -41.27 10.80
C LEU A 12 -39.25 -40.88 10.16
N PRO A 13 -39.07 -40.95 8.82
CA PRO A 13 -37.84 -40.46 8.19
C PRO A 13 -37.63 -38.96 8.38
N ILE A 14 -38.71 -38.17 8.28
CA ILE A 14 -38.65 -36.71 8.47
C ILE A 14 -38.24 -36.39 9.92
N LEU A 15 -38.81 -37.09 10.90
CA LEU A 15 -38.44 -36.97 12.30
C LEU A 15 -36.97 -37.34 12.52
N PHE A 16 -36.50 -38.43 11.91
CA PHE A 16 -35.12 -38.85 12.05
C PHE A 16 -34.14 -37.83 11.44
N VAL A 17 -34.44 -37.31 10.25
CA VAL A 17 -33.62 -36.27 9.60
C VAL A 17 -33.65 -34.97 10.41
N THR A 18 -34.80 -34.54 10.91
CA THR A 18 -34.92 -33.30 11.69
C THR A 18 -34.21 -33.40 13.04
N VAL A 19 -34.28 -34.54 13.73
CA VAL A 19 -33.52 -34.78 14.98
C VAL A 19 -32.02 -34.84 14.70
N PHE A 20 -31.59 -35.53 13.64
CA PHE A 20 -30.18 -35.61 13.25
C PHE A 20 -29.60 -34.23 12.89
N LEU A 21 -30.31 -33.46 12.08
CA LEU A 21 -29.93 -32.09 11.73
C LEU A 21 -29.95 -31.19 12.97
N GLY A 22 -30.96 -31.31 13.83
CA GLY A 22 -31.04 -30.59 15.10
C GLY A 22 -29.81 -30.84 15.98
N TYR A 23 -29.42 -32.11 16.16
CA TYR A 23 -28.23 -32.47 16.93
C TYR A 23 -26.93 -31.92 16.32
N GLN A 24 -26.78 -31.98 14.99
CA GLN A 24 -25.62 -31.41 14.29
C GLN A 24 -25.55 -29.89 14.42
N PHE A 25 -26.67 -29.17 14.31
CA PHE A 25 -26.68 -27.73 14.44
C PHE A 25 -26.51 -27.27 15.89
N TYR A 26 -27.12 -27.95 16.87
CA TYR A 26 -26.92 -27.62 18.29
C TYR A 26 -25.50 -27.89 18.76
N SER A 27 -24.88 -29.02 18.39
CA SER A 27 -23.49 -29.33 18.77
C SER A 27 -22.43 -28.43 18.12
N ARG A 28 -22.73 -27.86 16.94
CA ARG A 28 -21.89 -26.83 16.31
C ARG A 28 -22.15 -25.42 16.85
N ALA A 29 -23.25 -25.23 17.58
CA ALA A 29 -23.65 -23.96 18.18
C ALA A 29 -23.35 -23.88 19.69
N THR A 30 -22.94 -24.97 20.34
CA THR A 30 -22.52 -24.95 21.75
C THR A 30 -21.19 -24.23 21.89
N SER A 31 -21.21 -23.01 22.44
CA SER A 31 -19.99 -22.27 22.75
C SER A 31 -19.20 -22.98 23.85
N ILE A 32 -17.91 -23.23 23.60
CA ILE A 32 -16.96 -23.57 24.68
C ILE A 32 -16.62 -22.25 25.38
N LYS A 33 -16.83 -22.16 26.71
CA LYS A 33 -16.34 -21.01 27.46
C LYS A 33 -14.83 -20.95 27.34
N ALA A 34 -14.31 -19.87 26.78
CA ALA A 34 -12.88 -19.60 26.81
C ALA A 34 -12.44 -19.37 28.26
N ASN A 35 -11.48 -20.16 28.74
CA ASN A 35 -10.86 -19.95 30.05
C ASN A 35 -9.68 -18.99 29.90
N ILE A 36 -9.97 -17.70 29.74
CA ILE A 36 -8.95 -16.65 29.56
C ILE A 36 -8.58 -16.11 30.94
N ILE A 37 -7.34 -16.35 31.35
CA ILE A 37 -6.75 -15.81 32.58
C ILE A 37 -5.68 -14.80 32.17
N ILE A 38 -5.84 -13.55 32.58
CA ILE A 38 -4.87 -12.48 32.34
C ILE A 38 -4.12 -12.22 33.65
N ASP A 39 -2.85 -12.60 33.70
CA ASP A 39 -1.97 -12.26 34.81
C ASP A 39 -1.36 -10.87 34.57
N THR A 40 -1.89 -9.86 35.27
CA THR A 40 -1.44 -8.46 35.14
C THR A 40 -0.10 -8.18 35.84
N THR A 41 0.46 -9.15 36.57
CA THR A 41 1.77 -9.04 37.22
C THR A 41 2.92 -9.51 36.33
N GLN A 42 2.62 -10.24 35.25
CA GLN A 42 3.61 -10.70 34.27
C GLN A 42 3.63 -9.81 33.04
N ILE A 43 4.75 -9.13 32.81
CA ILE A 43 4.97 -8.26 31.66
C ILE A 43 5.72 -9.05 30.59
N ALA A 44 5.04 -9.40 29.49
CA ALA A 44 5.63 -10.12 28.35
C ALA A 44 6.44 -9.21 27.39
N GLY A 45 6.30 -7.88 27.52
CA GLY A 45 6.94 -6.89 26.66
C GLY A 45 5.93 -5.88 26.06
N PRO A 46 6.40 -4.91 25.27
CA PRO A 46 5.53 -3.96 24.60
C PRO A 46 4.71 -4.64 23.50
N ILE A 47 3.46 -4.24 23.34
CA ILE A 47 2.64 -4.67 22.20
C ILE A 47 3.13 -3.89 20.97
N PRO A 48 3.61 -4.57 19.90
CA PRO A 48 4.14 -3.88 18.73
C PRO A 48 3.01 -3.26 17.91
N ASP A 49 3.03 -1.95 17.68
CA ASP A 49 1.94 -1.22 17.02
C ASP A 49 2.05 -1.18 15.49
N ARG A 50 2.42 -2.32 14.90
CA ARG A 50 2.65 -2.48 13.45
C ARG A 50 1.41 -2.29 12.59
N TRP A 51 0.21 -2.38 13.18
CA TRP A 51 -1.07 -2.21 12.48
C TRP A 51 -1.46 -0.74 12.28
N LYS A 52 -0.70 0.23 12.83
CA LYS A 52 -1.01 1.66 12.72
C LYS A 52 -0.59 2.27 11.39
N ALA A 53 -0.66 1.51 10.30
CA ALA A 53 -0.51 2.03 8.95
C ALA A 53 -1.74 1.63 8.15
N LEU A 54 -2.30 2.59 7.41
CA LEU A 54 -3.44 2.37 6.53
C LEU A 54 -2.98 2.53 5.08
N ALA A 55 -3.73 1.98 4.13
CA ALA A 55 -3.47 2.13 2.71
C ALA A 55 -4.78 2.34 1.97
N GLN A 56 -4.79 3.27 1.01
CA GLN A 56 -5.93 3.55 0.15
C GLN A 56 -5.43 4.07 -1.21
N GLY A 57 -6.18 3.80 -2.27
CA GLY A 57 -5.72 4.02 -3.65
C GLY A 57 -5.63 5.49 -4.08
N GLY A 58 -6.32 6.41 -3.40
CA GLY A 58 -6.17 7.86 -3.65
C GLY A 58 -6.80 8.37 -4.95
N GLU A 59 -7.61 7.55 -5.62
CA GLU A 59 -8.23 7.78 -6.92
C GLU A 59 -9.74 8.11 -6.85
N GLU A 60 -10.23 8.55 -5.67
CA GLU A 60 -11.64 8.84 -5.45
C GLU A 60 -12.13 10.10 -6.19
N MET A 61 -13.14 9.92 -7.05
CA MET A 61 -13.74 11.01 -7.81
C MET A 61 -14.77 11.80 -7.00
N GLY A 62 -14.67 13.13 -7.03
CA GLY A 62 -15.67 14.07 -6.51
C GLY A 62 -15.50 14.46 -5.04
N VAL A 63 -14.99 13.57 -4.20
CA VAL A 63 -14.62 13.84 -2.80
C VAL A 63 -13.21 13.28 -2.59
N ARG A 64 -12.31 14.04 -1.96
CA ARG A 64 -10.96 13.54 -1.71
C ARG A 64 -11.00 12.35 -0.74
N MET A 65 -10.07 11.42 -0.93
CA MET A 65 -9.93 10.14 -0.21
C MET A 65 -10.40 10.12 1.25
N LEU A 66 -9.99 11.11 2.05
CA LEU A 66 -10.26 11.17 3.49
C LEU A 66 -11.12 12.36 3.93
N GLU A 67 -11.48 13.27 3.02
CA GLU A 67 -12.07 14.58 3.32
C GLU A 67 -13.23 14.52 4.32
N ASN A 68 -14.14 13.56 4.15
CA ASN A 68 -15.33 13.41 4.99
C ASN A 68 -15.14 12.53 6.23
N VAL A 69 -13.97 11.91 6.39
CA VAL A 69 -13.69 10.91 7.43
C VAL A 69 -12.43 11.18 8.25
N VAL A 70 -11.77 12.33 8.06
CA VAL A 70 -10.55 12.71 8.79
C VAL A 70 -10.69 12.51 10.32
N PRO A 71 -11.75 12.99 11.00
CA PRO A 71 -11.90 12.80 12.45
C PRO A 71 -12.00 11.31 12.85
N GLN A 72 -12.74 10.51 12.08
CA GLN A 72 -12.93 9.09 12.36
C GLN A 72 -11.64 8.30 12.16
N VAL A 73 -10.86 8.66 11.14
CA VAL A 73 -9.56 8.02 10.88
C VAL A 73 -8.53 8.45 11.94
N ALA A 74 -8.59 9.68 12.43
CA ALA A 74 -7.71 10.15 13.51
C ALA A 74 -7.86 9.33 14.81
N GLU A 75 -9.07 8.87 15.13
CA GLU A 75 -9.33 8.01 16.30
C GLU A 75 -8.65 6.63 16.21
N LEU A 76 -8.15 6.23 15.04
CA LEU A 76 -7.34 5.01 14.86
C LEU A 76 -5.86 5.23 15.19
N TYR A 77 -5.44 6.48 15.42
CA TYR A 77 -4.05 6.90 15.64
C TYR A 77 -3.07 6.35 14.58
N PRO A 78 -3.35 6.52 13.27
CA PRO A 78 -2.47 6.04 12.22
C PRO A 78 -1.13 6.79 12.26
N ARG A 79 -0.04 6.06 12.03
CA ARG A 79 1.32 6.60 11.85
C ARG A 79 1.59 6.97 10.40
N TYR A 80 1.11 6.13 9.47
CA TYR A 80 1.27 6.31 8.04
C TYR A 80 -0.02 6.00 7.30
N ILE A 81 -0.27 6.72 6.22
CA ILE A 81 -1.30 6.38 5.23
C ILE A 81 -0.63 6.28 3.86
N ARG A 82 -0.63 5.09 3.27
CA ARG A 82 -0.13 4.84 1.91
C ARG A 82 -1.12 5.39 0.90
N LEU A 83 -0.61 6.21 -0.02
CA LEU A 83 -1.34 6.82 -1.11
C LEU A 83 -0.76 6.34 -2.44
N ASP A 84 -1.63 5.83 -3.30
CA ASP A 84 -1.33 5.49 -4.69
C ASP A 84 -1.79 6.60 -5.65
N HIS A 85 -1.58 6.40 -6.95
CA HIS A 85 -2.10 7.29 -8.00
C HIS A 85 -1.68 8.78 -7.91
N ILE A 86 -0.57 9.07 -7.23
CA ILE A 86 -0.15 10.44 -6.88
C ILE A 86 0.17 11.30 -8.12
N TYR A 87 0.44 10.67 -9.26
CA TYR A 87 0.88 11.34 -10.48
C TYR A 87 -0.15 11.37 -11.61
N ASP A 88 -1.11 10.44 -11.62
CA ASP A 88 -2.11 10.33 -12.67
C ASP A 88 -3.48 10.89 -12.28
N PHE A 89 -3.73 11.12 -10.99
CA PHE A 89 -5.02 11.62 -10.51
C PHE A 89 -5.05 13.12 -10.17
N TYR A 90 -3.89 13.69 -9.83
CA TYR A 90 -3.80 15.02 -9.20
C TYR A 90 -3.30 16.14 -10.13
N ASP A 91 -3.17 15.88 -11.43
CA ASP A 91 -2.63 16.82 -12.43
C ASP A 91 -1.24 17.39 -12.07
N VAL A 92 -0.41 16.56 -11.42
CA VAL A 92 0.91 16.97 -10.91
C VAL A 92 1.83 17.46 -12.02
N VAL A 93 1.80 16.81 -13.19
CA VAL A 93 2.77 17.05 -14.26
C VAL A 93 2.11 17.60 -15.52
N SER A 94 2.56 18.78 -15.92
CA SER A 94 2.22 19.41 -17.20
C SER A 94 3.50 19.80 -17.96
N ARG A 95 3.35 20.39 -19.15
CA ARG A 95 4.46 21.02 -19.87
C ARG A 95 4.22 22.52 -20.01
N ASP A 96 5.28 23.31 -19.86
CA ASP A 96 5.24 24.75 -20.06
C ASP A 96 5.28 25.13 -21.56
N ALA A 97 5.30 26.44 -21.85
CA ALA A 97 5.37 26.95 -23.23
C ALA A 97 6.65 26.55 -23.99
N ASN A 98 7.72 26.15 -23.28
CA ASN A 98 8.98 25.69 -23.86
C ASN A 98 9.05 24.15 -23.97
N GLY A 99 7.98 23.45 -23.59
CA GLY A 99 7.92 21.99 -23.57
C GLY A 99 8.63 21.33 -22.38
N GLN A 100 9.10 22.11 -21.39
CA GLN A 100 9.72 21.59 -20.18
C GLN A 100 8.66 21.14 -19.18
N LEU A 101 9.00 20.21 -18.30
CA LEU A 101 8.08 19.78 -17.24
C LEU A 101 7.77 20.93 -16.28
N SER A 102 6.49 21.09 -15.96
CA SER A 102 5.98 21.99 -14.94
C SER A 102 5.20 21.17 -13.90
N PHE A 103 5.42 21.46 -12.63
CA PHE A 103 4.84 20.71 -11.52
C PHE A 103 3.82 21.56 -10.76
N ASN A 104 2.62 21.01 -10.54
CA ASN A 104 1.58 21.63 -9.73
C ASN A 104 1.08 20.66 -8.67
N TRP A 105 1.46 20.89 -7.41
CA TRP A 105 1.15 19.99 -6.31
C TRP A 105 -0.20 20.26 -5.64
N ALA A 106 -0.90 21.35 -6.00
CA ALA A 106 -2.00 21.88 -5.21
C ALA A 106 -3.10 20.86 -4.87
N LYS A 107 -3.53 20.03 -5.83
CA LYS A 107 -4.56 19.01 -5.57
C LYS A 107 -4.05 17.87 -4.70
N LEU A 108 -2.80 17.43 -4.91
CA LEU A 108 -2.19 16.37 -4.11
C LEU A 108 -1.93 16.87 -2.68
N ASP A 109 -1.54 18.14 -2.53
CA ASP A 109 -1.34 18.79 -1.22
C ASP A 109 -2.61 18.76 -0.38
N GLU A 110 -3.80 18.93 -0.96
CA GLU A 110 -5.07 18.82 -0.23
C GLU A 110 -5.27 17.41 0.35
N THR A 111 -5.06 16.36 -0.44
CA THR A 111 -5.14 14.97 0.05
C THR A 111 -4.07 14.67 1.09
N VAL A 112 -2.84 15.13 0.89
CA VAL A 112 -1.73 14.96 1.84
C VAL A 112 -2.04 15.71 3.14
N CYS A 113 -2.68 16.87 3.06
CA CYS A 113 -3.13 17.60 4.24
C CYS A 113 -4.22 16.86 5.00
N ASP A 114 -5.18 16.23 4.31
CA ASP A 114 -6.16 15.36 4.96
C ASP A 114 -5.46 14.22 5.74
N ILE A 115 -4.42 13.59 5.16
CA ILE A 115 -3.59 12.59 5.86
C ILE A 115 -2.95 13.19 7.12
N TYR A 116 -2.28 14.33 7.02
CA TYR A 116 -1.67 14.98 8.18
C TYR A 116 -2.67 15.35 9.27
N HIS A 117 -3.87 15.78 8.90
CA HIS A 117 -4.94 16.09 9.86
C HIS A 117 -5.46 14.84 10.61
N THR A 118 -5.24 13.62 10.09
CA THR A 118 -5.47 12.38 10.86
C THR A 118 -4.40 12.10 11.91
N GLY A 119 -3.27 12.83 11.87
CA GLY A 119 -2.08 12.59 12.69
C GLY A 119 -1.06 11.65 12.05
N ALA A 120 -1.33 11.11 10.87
CA ALA A 120 -0.40 10.28 10.11
C ALA A 120 0.53 11.10 9.21
N LYS A 121 1.61 10.45 8.76
CA LYS A 121 2.46 10.92 7.65
C LYS A 121 2.04 10.23 6.34
N PRO A 122 2.24 10.87 5.17
CA PRO A 122 2.05 10.18 3.91
C PRO A 122 3.13 9.10 3.72
N PHE A 123 2.73 8.01 3.09
CA PHE A 123 3.60 7.03 2.45
C PHE A 123 3.23 7.06 0.97
N PHE A 124 4.15 7.44 0.10
CA PHE A 124 3.87 7.63 -1.32
C PHE A 124 4.25 6.40 -2.13
N SER A 125 3.31 5.86 -2.92
CA SER A 125 3.63 5.05 -4.10
C SER A 125 3.93 6.00 -5.26
N LEU A 126 5.16 5.96 -5.78
CA LEU A 126 5.61 6.75 -6.90
C LEU A 126 5.02 6.18 -8.20
N GLY A 127 3.76 6.51 -8.46
CA GLY A 127 3.00 6.07 -9.62
C GLY A 127 1.64 6.78 -9.73
N TYR A 128 0.85 6.51 -10.77
CA TYR A 128 1.28 5.84 -12.00
C TYR A 128 1.97 6.84 -12.96
N MET A 129 2.24 6.47 -14.20
CA MET A 129 2.98 7.31 -15.14
C MET A 129 2.11 8.49 -15.61
N PRO A 130 2.53 9.77 -15.45
CA PRO A 130 1.83 10.89 -16.07
C PRO A 130 1.71 10.69 -17.58
N LEU A 131 0.52 10.94 -18.14
CA LEU A 131 0.28 10.81 -19.58
C LEU A 131 1.19 11.72 -20.43
N THR A 132 1.60 12.86 -19.89
CA THR A 132 2.54 13.82 -20.52
C THR A 132 3.96 13.28 -20.69
N MET A 133 4.30 12.22 -19.94
CA MET A 133 5.61 11.56 -19.90
C MET A 133 5.57 10.13 -20.42
N SER A 134 4.41 9.46 -20.44
CA SER A 134 4.25 8.06 -20.83
C SER A 134 4.61 7.78 -22.30
N GLU A 135 5.40 6.73 -22.58
CA GLU A 135 5.83 6.37 -23.93
C GLU A 135 4.67 6.22 -24.91
N ASN A 136 3.68 5.41 -24.55
CA ASN A 136 2.53 5.11 -25.41
C ASN A 136 1.22 5.73 -24.91
N GLY A 137 1.29 6.75 -24.04
CA GLY A 137 0.10 7.42 -23.50
C GLY A 137 -0.73 6.51 -22.57
N SER A 138 -0.09 5.56 -21.91
CA SER A 138 -0.69 4.65 -20.93
C SER A 138 -0.14 4.91 -19.53
N LEU A 139 -1.00 4.88 -18.52
CA LEU A 139 -0.64 5.13 -17.12
C LEU A 139 0.36 4.11 -16.58
N ILE A 140 0.35 2.88 -17.11
CA ILE A 140 1.19 1.81 -16.58
C ILE A 140 2.48 1.62 -17.36
N ASP A 141 2.79 2.48 -18.33
CA ASP A 141 3.93 2.34 -19.23
C ASP A 141 5.20 3.04 -18.72
N LYS A 142 6.33 2.80 -19.40
CA LYS A 142 7.59 3.50 -19.12
C LYS A 142 7.56 4.96 -19.61
N PRO A 143 8.41 5.84 -19.04
CA PRO A 143 8.50 7.21 -19.54
C PRO A 143 9.18 7.25 -20.92
N LYS A 144 8.82 8.23 -21.75
CA LYS A 144 9.53 8.60 -22.98
C LYS A 144 10.98 8.99 -22.70
N ASN A 145 11.19 9.65 -21.56
CA ASN A 145 12.48 10.15 -21.14
C ASN A 145 12.73 9.80 -19.67
N TRP A 146 13.69 8.92 -19.42
CA TRP A 146 14.06 8.49 -18.07
C TRP A 146 14.62 9.64 -17.21
N ASN A 147 15.26 10.65 -17.80
CA ASN A 147 15.73 11.81 -17.05
C ASN A 147 14.57 12.65 -16.52
N GLU A 148 13.46 12.73 -17.27
CA GLU A 148 12.24 13.39 -16.81
C GLU A 148 11.61 12.64 -15.63
N TRP A 149 11.64 11.30 -15.63
CA TRP A 149 11.21 10.51 -14.47
C TRP A 149 12.10 10.75 -13.25
N SER A 150 13.44 10.75 -13.43
CA SER A 150 14.38 11.09 -12.36
C SER A 150 14.09 12.47 -11.76
N LEU A 151 13.79 13.45 -12.62
CA LEU A 151 13.46 14.81 -12.19
C LEU A 151 12.12 14.87 -11.44
N LEU A 152 11.10 14.13 -11.89
CA LEU A 152 9.82 14.03 -11.18
C LEU A 152 10.02 13.48 -9.76
N VAL A 153 10.74 12.37 -9.61
CA VAL A 153 11.03 11.78 -8.28
C VAL A 153 11.79 12.77 -7.40
N GLN A 154 12.82 13.44 -7.94
CA GLN A 154 13.55 14.49 -7.23
C GLN A 154 12.59 15.58 -6.72
N LYS A 155 11.73 16.11 -7.59
CA LYS A 155 10.83 17.22 -7.27
C LYS A 155 9.73 16.84 -6.30
N THR A 156 9.23 15.60 -6.36
CA THR A 156 8.31 15.06 -5.36
C THR A 156 8.95 15.02 -3.98
N ILE A 157 10.19 14.56 -3.88
CA ILE A 157 10.90 14.47 -2.60
C ILE A 157 11.26 15.87 -2.06
N GLU A 158 11.74 16.77 -2.92
CA GLU A 158 11.98 18.17 -2.54
C GLU A 158 10.71 18.86 -2.07
N HIS A 159 9.55 18.54 -2.67
CA HIS A 159 8.27 19.13 -2.28
C HIS A 159 7.75 18.57 -0.95
N TYR A 160 7.73 17.25 -0.74
CA TYR A 160 7.13 16.67 0.47
C TYR A 160 8.11 16.48 1.65
N SER A 161 9.41 16.37 1.39
CA SER A 161 10.45 16.23 2.43
C SER A 161 11.35 17.48 2.55
N GLY A 162 11.07 18.56 1.81
CA GLY A 162 11.88 19.77 1.82
C GLY A 162 11.91 20.53 3.15
N ILE A 163 13.07 21.11 3.51
CA ILE A 163 13.20 21.93 4.73
C ILE A 163 12.36 23.22 4.67
N ASN A 164 12.14 23.72 3.46
CA ASN A 164 11.36 24.93 3.18
C ASN A 164 9.88 24.64 2.91
N THR A 165 9.51 23.36 2.78
CA THR A 165 8.12 22.95 2.55
C THR A 165 7.24 23.38 3.72
N ARG A 166 6.08 23.93 3.38
CA ARG A 166 5.01 24.29 4.31
C ARG A 166 3.71 23.76 3.75
N LEU A 167 3.11 22.79 4.43
CA LEU A 167 1.81 22.22 4.05
C LEU A 167 0.77 22.57 5.13
N CYS A 168 -0.49 22.74 4.72
CA CYS A 168 -1.64 22.86 5.64
C CYS A 168 -1.48 23.89 6.77
N GLY A 169 -0.67 24.95 6.55
CA GLY A 169 -0.34 25.98 7.54
C GLY A 169 0.66 25.56 8.63
N GLN A 170 0.53 24.38 9.23
CA GLN A 170 1.32 23.97 10.41
C GLN A 170 2.25 22.77 10.19
N ILE A 171 2.27 22.20 8.97
CA ILE A 171 3.10 21.03 8.66
C ILE A 171 4.45 21.47 8.10
N TYR A 172 5.48 21.30 8.91
CA TYR A 172 6.88 21.55 8.60
C TYR A 172 7.81 20.82 9.58
N GLY A 173 9.11 20.84 9.31
CA GLY A 173 10.11 20.30 10.24
C GLY A 173 9.97 18.79 10.44
N ARG A 174 9.85 18.37 11.69
CA ARG A 174 9.73 16.94 12.09
C ARG A 174 8.55 16.18 11.46
N TRP A 175 7.56 16.89 10.92
CA TRP A 175 6.46 16.23 10.20
C TRP A 175 6.85 15.75 8.80
N LEU A 176 7.94 16.30 8.25
CA LEU A 176 8.45 16.01 6.92
C LEU A 176 9.66 15.06 6.93
N THR A 177 10.08 14.58 8.10
CA THR A 177 11.08 13.50 8.21
C THR A 177 10.40 12.14 8.12
N ASP A 178 11.15 11.13 7.70
CA ASP A 178 10.75 9.72 7.65
C ASP A 178 9.49 9.48 6.80
N ILE A 179 9.33 10.25 5.72
CA ILE A 179 8.33 9.99 4.68
C ILE A 179 8.84 8.83 3.81
N TYR A 180 7.94 7.91 3.47
CA TYR A 180 8.24 6.75 2.65
C TYR A 180 7.91 7.03 1.18
N TYR A 181 8.82 6.63 0.30
CA TYR A 181 8.66 6.68 -1.15
C TYR A 181 8.89 5.28 -1.71
N GLU A 182 7.82 4.66 -2.14
CA GLU A 182 7.82 3.34 -2.72
C GLU A 182 7.83 3.43 -4.24
N VAL A 183 8.70 2.68 -4.91
CA VAL A 183 8.83 2.79 -6.36
C VAL A 183 7.82 1.86 -7.04
N TRP A 184 6.75 2.48 -7.57
CA TRP A 184 5.64 1.83 -8.27
C TRP A 184 4.69 1.03 -7.36
N ASN A 185 3.73 0.34 -7.98
CA ASN A 185 2.81 -0.57 -7.32
C ASN A 185 2.61 -1.85 -8.15
N GLU A 186 2.80 -3.01 -7.54
CA GLU A 186 2.60 -4.35 -8.13
C GLU A 186 3.19 -4.51 -9.54
N PRO A 187 4.50 -4.22 -9.73
CA PRO A 187 5.12 -4.22 -11.06
C PRO A 187 5.01 -5.58 -11.78
N ASP A 188 4.84 -6.68 -11.05
CA ASP A 188 4.69 -8.03 -11.58
C ASP A 188 3.34 -8.32 -12.26
N LEU A 189 2.30 -7.52 -12.00
CA LEU A 189 0.98 -7.71 -12.62
C LEU A 189 0.83 -7.02 -13.98
N GLU A 190 0.03 -7.66 -14.83
CA GLU A 190 -0.34 -7.12 -16.15
C GLU A 190 -1.14 -5.82 -16.05
N SER A 191 -2.07 -5.74 -15.10
CA SER A 191 -2.86 -4.52 -14.83
C SER A 191 -2.01 -3.32 -14.41
N PHE A 192 -0.80 -3.56 -13.91
CA PHE A 192 0.13 -2.53 -13.44
C PHE A 192 1.42 -2.47 -14.26
N GLY A 193 1.37 -3.01 -15.47
CA GLY A 193 2.37 -2.78 -16.50
C GLY A 193 3.28 -3.96 -16.80
N LYS A 194 3.26 -5.04 -16.03
CA LYS A 194 4.08 -6.25 -16.26
C LYS A 194 5.56 -5.91 -16.40
N TRP A 195 6.05 -5.07 -15.50
CA TRP A 195 7.47 -4.77 -15.40
C TRP A 195 8.23 -6.03 -15.04
N SER A 196 9.33 -6.27 -15.73
CA SER A 196 10.13 -7.47 -15.58
C SER A 196 11.32 -7.22 -14.65
N ILE A 197 11.51 -8.08 -13.65
CA ILE A 197 12.77 -8.13 -12.89
C ILE A 197 13.92 -8.78 -13.68
N TYR A 198 13.62 -9.42 -14.82
CA TYR A 198 14.58 -10.12 -15.67
C TYR A 198 15.12 -9.27 -16.83
N GLY A 199 14.74 -8.00 -16.92
CA GLY A 199 15.09 -7.11 -18.03
C GLY A 199 14.04 -7.07 -19.14
N GLY A 200 14.33 -6.31 -20.19
CA GLY A 200 13.41 -6.03 -21.31
C GLY A 200 13.12 -4.54 -21.45
N SER A 201 12.13 -4.19 -22.27
CA SER A 201 11.73 -2.79 -22.48
C SER A 201 11.23 -2.13 -21.18
N LYS A 202 10.46 -2.88 -20.38
CA LYS A 202 9.97 -2.48 -19.07
C LYS A 202 10.70 -3.24 -17.97
N ASP A 203 11.95 -2.84 -17.74
CA ASP A 203 12.79 -3.42 -16.69
C ASP A 203 12.61 -2.68 -15.36
N TYR A 204 12.07 -3.37 -14.35
CA TYR A 204 11.85 -2.80 -13.02
C TYR A 204 13.17 -2.36 -12.36
N LYS A 205 14.27 -3.07 -12.61
CA LYS A 205 15.57 -2.75 -12.01
C LYS A 205 16.07 -1.39 -12.49
N THR A 206 15.98 -1.15 -13.80
CA THR A 206 16.27 0.16 -14.40
C THR A 206 15.35 1.24 -13.85
N PHE A 207 14.05 0.95 -13.73
CA PHE A 207 13.08 1.89 -13.17
C PHE A 207 13.42 2.31 -11.73
N TYR A 208 13.73 1.33 -10.87
CA TYR A 208 14.16 1.56 -9.50
C TYR A 208 15.46 2.37 -9.44
N LYS A 209 16.48 2.00 -10.23
CA LYS A 209 17.75 2.71 -10.30
C LYS A 209 17.57 4.19 -10.64
N ILE A 210 16.76 4.51 -11.65
CA ILE A 210 16.52 5.91 -12.05
C ILE A 210 15.73 6.65 -10.97
N SER A 211 14.79 6.00 -10.28
CA SER A 211 14.06 6.59 -9.16
C SER A 211 14.99 6.94 -8.00
N VAL A 212 15.89 6.03 -7.61
CA VAL A 212 16.89 6.27 -6.57
C VAL A 212 17.86 7.37 -6.98
N ASN A 213 18.26 7.44 -8.25
CA ASN A 213 19.11 8.53 -8.75
C ASN A 213 18.41 9.89 -8.60
N GLY A 214 17.11 9.99 -8.87
CA GLY A 214 16.32 11.20 -8.63
C GLY A 214 16.23 11.54 -7.15
N ALA A 215 15.97 10.55 -6.31
CA ALA A 215 15.92 10.71 -4.87
C ALA A 215 17.25 11.22 -4.27
N ASN A 216 18.38 10.68 -4.72
CA ASN A 216 19.71 11.10 -4.29
C ASN A 216 20.11 12.50 -4.78
N GLN A 217 19.43 13.02 -5.81
CA GLN A 217 19.65 14.38 -6.31
C GLN A 217 18.81 15.44 -5.57
N ALA A 218 17.85 15.03 -4.74
CA ALA A 218 17.03 15.94 -3.95
C ALA A 218 17.91 16.73 -2.96
N LYS A 219 17.67 18.05 -2.89
CA LYS A 219 18.46 18.96 -2.05
C LYS A 219 17.61 19.58 -0.97
N ASP A 220 18.26 19.92 0.14
CA ASP A 220 17.62 20.65 1.25
C ASP A 220 16.37 19.93 1.76
N VAL A 221 16.49 18.62 1.99
CA VAL A 221 15.42 17.74 2.47
C VAL A 221 15.74 17.15 3.84
N TYR A 222 14.71 16.88 4.63
CA TYR A 222 14.81 16.04 5.81
C TYR A 222 15.05 14.58 5.42
N HIS A 223 15.37 13.74 6.41
CA HIS A 223 15.50 12.30 6.19
C HIS A 223 14.20 11.73 5.61
N PHE A 224 14.31 10.85 4.62
CA PHE A 224 13.20 10.14 3.97
C PHE A 224 13.64 8.72 3.64
N LEU A 225 12.72 7.82 3.33
CA LEU A 225 13.01 6.42 2.98
C LEU A 225 12.55 6.13 1.55
N ILE A 226 13.32 5.35 0.80
CA ILE A 226 12.98 4.84 -0.53
C ILE A 226 13.11 3.31 -0.59
N GLY A 227 12.14 2.63 -1.21
CA GLY A 227 12.07 1.17 -1.20
C GLY A 227 11.17 0.54 -2.26
N GLY A 228 11.11 -0.78 -2.24
CA GLY A 228 10.38 -1.65 -3.20
C GLY A 228 10.60 -3.13 -2.87
N PRO A 229 10.32 -4.11 -3.77
CA PRO A 229 9.85 -3.98 -5.15
C PRO A 229 8.32 -3.96 -5.28
N VAL A 230 7.56 -3.97 -4.18
CA VAL A 230 6.09 -3.79 -4.16
C VAL A 230 5.33 -4.89 -4.90
N THR A 231 5.84 -6.12 -4.89
CA THR A 231 5.21 -7.21 -5.63
C THR A 231 3.92 -7.69 -4.97
N THR A 232 3.05 -8.36 -5.72
CA THR A 232 1.77 -8.90 -5.20
C THR A 232 1.89 -9.98 -4.12
N ALA A 233 3.09 -10.53 -3.94
CA ALA A 233 3.44 -11.51 -2.91
C ALA A 233 4.96 -11.48 -2.65
N LEU A 234 5.42 -12.19 -1.61
CA LEU A 234 6.83 -12.39 -1.29
C LEU A 234 7.50 -13.41 -2.23
N TYR A 235 7.67 -13.04 -3.51
CA TYR A 235 8.34 -13.88 -4.50
C TYR A 235 9.85 -13.86 -4.30
N LYS A 236 10.41 -14.90 -3.67
CA LYS A 236 11.86 -14.99 -3.35
C LYS A 236 12.78 -14.68 -4.53
N ASN A 237 12.42 -15.12 -5.74
CA ASN A 237 13.18 -14.85 -6.96
C ASN A 237 13.20 -13.37 -7.38
N TRP A 238 12.10 -12.64 -7.16
CA TRP A 238 12.04 -11.20 -7.41
C TRP A 238 12.91 -10.45 -6.41
N PHE A 239 12.73 -10.75 -5.11
CA PHE A 239 13.47 -10.11 -4.04
C PHE A 239 14.98 -10.37 -4.14
N GLN A 240 15.40 -11.62 -4.36
CA GLN A 240 16.82 -11.93 -4.51
C GLN A 240 17.45 -11.15 -5.66
N ARG A 241 16.82 -11.13 -6.84
CA ARG A 241 17.35 -10.40 -8.01
C ARG A 241 17.35 -8.89 -7.82
N PHE A 242 16.33 -8.36 -7.15
CA PHE A 242 16.26 -6.95 -6.80
C PHE A 242 17.39 -6.56 -5.84
N LEU A 243 17.62 -7.35 -4.79
CA LEU A 243 18.68 -7.13 -3.81
C LEU A 243 20.08 -7.32 -4.41
N ASP A 244 20.28 -8.35 -5.24
CA ASP A 244 21.54 -8.57 -5.96
C ASP A 244 21.87 -7.35 -6.83
N PHE A 245 20.92 -6.90 -7.66
CA PHE A 245 21.11 -5.76 -8.55
C PHE A 245 21.39 -4.45 -7.79
N THR A 246 20.63 -4.19 -6.73
CA THR A 246 20.81 -2.98 -5.91
C THR A 246 22.15 -3.01 -5.18
N THR A 247 22.59 -4.16 -4.68
CA THR A 247 23.92 -4.34 -4.07
C THR A 247 25.04 -4.13 -5.10
N GLU A 248 24.96 -4.77 -6.27
CA GLU A 248 25.94 -4.65 -7.36
C GLU A 248 26.09 -3.22 -7.88
N ASN A 249 25.00 -2.44 -7.84
CA ASN A 249 24.96 -1.06 -8.33
C ASN A 249 25.08 -0.02 -7.20
N ASN A 250 25.29 -0.44 -5.95
CA ASN A 250 25.34 0.44 -4.77
C ASN A 250 24.13 1.38 -4.66
N LEU A 251 22.93 0.83 -4.85
CA LEU A 251 21.68 1.57 -4.80
C LEU A 251 21.08 1.52 -3.39
N ARG A 252 20.53 2.65 -2.97
CA ARG A 252 19.80 2.79 -1.71
C ARG A 252 18.53 1.94 -1.71
N VAL A 253 18.33 1.15 -0.65
CA VAL A 253 17.10 0.42 -0.34
C VAL A 253 16.89 0.54 1.16
N ASP A 254 16.01 1.44 1.60
CA ASP A 254 15.77 1.65 3.03
C ASP A 254 14.73 0.70 3.60
N PHE A 255 13.85 0.17 2.75
CA PHE A 255 12.84 -0.81 3.13
C PHE A 255 12.47 -1.74 1.97
N LEU A 256 11.90 -2.87 2.34
CA LEU A 256 11.33 -3.87 1.45
C LEU A 256 9.81 -3.90 1.61
N SER A 257 9.08 -4.07 0.51
CA SER A 257 7.61 -4.11 0.52
C SER A 257 7.03 -5.09 -0.50
N TRP A 258 5.91 -5.70 -0.12
CA TRP A 258 5.06 -6.57 -0.94
C TRP A 258 3.63 -6.52 -0.41
N HIS A 259 2.68 -6.97 -1.23
CA HIS A 259 1.31 -7.21 -0.82
C HIS A 259 1.10 -8.70 -0.51
N HIS A 260 0.07 -9.00 0.28
CA HIS A 260 -0.37 -10.38 0.48
C HIS A 260 -1.87 -10.35 0.75
N TYR A 261 -2.64 -11.08 -0.05
CA TYR A 261 -4.06 -11.28 0.17
C TYR A 261 -4.32 -12.75 0.46
N SER A 262 -4.76 -13.05 1.69
CA SER A 262 -5.14 -14.40 2.09
C SER A 262 -6.39 -14.40 2.96
N LYS A 263 -7.17 -15.48 2.87
CA LYS A 263 -8.28 -15.78 3.78
C LYS A 263 -7.79 -16.45 5.08
N ASN A 264 -6.52 -16.86 5.14
CA ASN A 264 -5.91 -17.52 6.28
C ASN A 264 -4.94 -16.57 6.99
N ALA A 265 -5.22 -16.25 8.26
CA ALA A 265 -4.40 -15.34 9.04
C ALA A 265 -2.96 -15.84 9.27
N ASN A 266 -2.73 -17.16 9.25
CA ASN A 266 -1.41 -17.73 9.46
C ASN A 266 -0.43 -17.41 8.32
N ASP A 267 -0.93 -17.15 7.11
CA ASP A 267 -0.08 -16.88 5.96
C ASP A 267 0.71 -15.56 6.15
N PHE A 268 0.12 -14.58 6.83
CA PHE A 268 0.79 -13.31 7.16
C PHE A 268 1.87 -13.48 8.24
N VAL A 269 1.67 -14.40 9.19
CA VAL A 269 2.67 -14.71 10.23
C VAL A 269 3.86 -15.41 9.58
N ASP A 270 3.60 -16.36 8.70
CA ASP A 270 4.62 -17.11 7.99
C ASP A 270 5.54 -16.24 7.14
N ASP A 271 5.01 -15.20 6.49
CA ASP A 271 5.82 -14.26 5.70
C ASP A 271 6.92 -13.59 6.53
N MET A 272 6.60 -13.22 7.78
CA MET A 272 7.57 -12.62 8.71
C MET A 272 8.69 -13.58 9.10
N HIS A 273 8.51 -14.89 8.90
CA HIS A 273 9.51 -15.93 9.17
C HIS A 273 10.28 -16.37 7.92
N LYS A 274 9.85 -15.97 6.72
CA LYS A 274 10.38 -16.43 5.43
C LYS A 274 11.35 -15.46 4.75
N LEU A 275 11.38 -14.20 5.19
CA LEU A 275 12.43 -13.21 4.90
C LEU A 275 13.75 -13.64 5.53
#